data_AF-A0A7W1THP1-F1
#
_entry.id   AF-A0A7W1THP1-F1
#
_cell.length_a   1.000
_cell.length_b   1.000
_cell.length_c   1.000
_cell.angle_alpha   90.00
_cell.angle_beta   90.00
_cell.angle_gamma   90.00
#
_symmetry.space_group_name_H-M   'P 1'
#
loop_
_entity.id
_entity.type
_entity.pdbx_description
1 polymer ?
#
loop_
_entity_poly.entity_id
_entity_poly.type
_entity_poly.pdbx_seq_one_letter_code
_entity_poly.pdbx_strand_id
1 'polypeptide(L)'
;MWDDQTQTLSYQVGIGDGNNQIVADHDVWRLPQADDQLHVQPGDAKYYIKYRPVFRTGDAGSAVSPNLAGRLAASFGLCFQVYRLSDPAYAQRCLIAGERIFDLAQTTQVGRLTTASPHNYYPESEWGDDLELGATELYLATTSGPLPPGLPHSDPAYYLQGAAQWADAYIHGPNDGADALNLYDVSGLAHEWRAPLPTGRGRSVRGFQRPGCAVQG
;
A
#
# COMPACT_ATOMS: atom_id res chain seq x y z
N MET A 1 5.54 -7.74 8.51
CA MET A 1 6.32 -7.23 7.36
C MET A 1 6.88 -5.85 7.67
N TRP A 2 6.07 -4.94 8.20
CA TRP A 2 6.53 -3.73 8.89
C TRP A 2 7.13 -4.05 10.26
N ASP A 3 8.31 -3.50 10.55
CA ASP A 3 8.88 -3.37 11.89
C ASP A 3 8.76 -1.91 12.33
N ASP A 4 7.92 -1.66 13.33
CA ASP A 4 7.61 -0.30 13.78
C ASP A 4 8.70 0.31 14.67
N GLN A 5 9.57 -0.51 15.27
CA GLN A 5 10.67 -0.01 16.12
C GLN A 5 11.81 0.52 15.26
N THR A 6 12.16 -0.21 14.20
CA THR A 6 13.21 0.21 13.27
C THR A 6 12.66 0.95 12.06
N GLN A 7 11.34 1.04 11.92
CA GLN A 7 10.67 1.63 10.76
C GLN A 7 11.19 1.04 9.44
N THR A 8 11.18 -0.29 9.35
CA THR A 8 11.70 -1.03 8.20
C THR A 8 10.63 -1.93 7.62
N LEU A 9 10.45 -1.90 6.30
CA LEU A 9 9.52 -2.78 5.60
C LEU A 9 10.28 -3.93 4.96
N SER A 10 9.98 -5.16 5.39
CA SER A 10 10.26 -6.35 4.58
C SER A 10 9.19 -6.44 3.49
N TYR A 11 9.54 -6.24 2.22
CA TYR A 11 8.57 -6.18 1.12
C TYR A 11 8.42 -7.50 0.36
N GLN A 12 9.38 -8.43 0.48
CA GLN A 12 9.30 -9.74 -0.19
C GLN A 12 10.00 -10.82 0.62
N VAL A 13 9.46 -12.03 0.57
CA VAL A 13 10.08 -13.25 1.11
C VAL A 13 10.12 -14.30 0.01
N GLY A 14 11.31 -14.84 -0.26
CA GLY A 14 11.52 -15.80 -1.35
C GLY A 14 11.94 -15.14 -2.67
N ILE A 15 12.44 -15.97 -3.57
CA ILE A 15 12.83 -15.61 -4.94
C ILE A 15 11.81 -16.28 -5.86
N GLY A 16 11.28 -15.55 -6.84
CA GLY A 16 10.35 -16.11 -7.82
C GLY A 16 11.05 -17.08 -8.77
N ASP A 17 11.99 -16.57 -9.58
CA ASP A 17 12.66 -17.33 -10.64
C ASP A 17 14.13 -17.57 -10.27
N GLY A 18 14.59 -18.79 -10.54
CA GLY A 18 15.96 -19.17 -10.32
C GLY A 18 16.87 -18.74 -11.45
N ASN A 19 18.03 -19.38 -11.50
CA ASN A 19 18.98 -19.24 -12.60
C ASN A 19 19.79 -20.54 -12.72
N ASN A 20 20.89 -20.51 -13.47
CA ASN A 20 21.73 -21.69 -13.68
C ASN A 20 22.36 -22.27 -12.38
N GLN A 21 22.29 -21.56 -11.26
CA GLN A 21 22.88 -21.96 -9.97
C GLN A 21 21.85 -22.21 -8.87
N ILE A 22 20.68 -21.55 -8.92
CA ILE A 22 19.65 -21.64 -7.89
C ILE A 22 18.32 -22.08 -8.48
N VAL A 23 17.59 -22.89 -7.73
CA VAL A 23 16.18 -23.23 -7.95
C VAL A 23 15.35 -22.32 -7.04
N ALA A 24 14.36 -21.63 -7.61
CA ALA A 24 13.48 -20.70 -6.93
C ALA A 24 12.02 -21.17 -6.95
N ASP A 25 11.11 -20.36 -6.40
CA ASP A 25 9.76 -20.78 -6.09
C ASP A 25 8.93 -21.21 -7.31
N HIS A 26 9.16 -20.58 -8.46
CA HIS A 26 8.45 -20.87 -9.71
C HIS A 26 9.07 -22.01 -10.52
N ASP A 27 10.28 -22.45 -10.18
CA ASP A 27 11.00 -23.48 -10.95
C ASP A 27 10.50 -24.90 -10.68
N VAL A 28 9.76 -25.10 -9.59
CA VAL A 28 9.37 -26.43 -9.10
C VAL A 28 7.94 -26.44 -8.56
N TRP A 29 7.18 -27.50 -8.89
CA TRP A 29 5.83 -27.71 -8.35
C TRP A 29 5.87 -28.61 -7.12
N ARG A 30 5.46 -28.09 -5.96
CA ARG A 30 5.38 -28.86 -4.71
C ARG A 30 4.41 -28.24 -3.71
N LEU A 31 4.10 -28.98 -2.66
CA LEU A 31 3.39 -28.43 -1.50
C LEU A 31 4.36 -27.59 -0.65
N PRO A 32 3.94 -26.44 -0.10
CA PRO A 32 4.84 -25.54 0.65
C PRO A 32 5.57 -26.21 1.82
N GLN A 33 4.91 -27.10 2.56
CA GLN A 33 5.52 -27.81 3.71
C GLN A 33 6.63 -28.78 3.31
N ALA A 34 6.72 -29.16 2.04
CA ALA A 34 7.82 -30.00 1.56
C ALA A 34 9.15 -29.24 1.54
N ASP A 35 9.11 -27.91 1.41
CA ASP A 35 10.30 -27.06 1.40
C ASP A 35 11.02 -27.12 2.76
N ASP A 36 10.28 -27.21 3.86
CA ASP A 36 10.83 -27.26 5.22
C ASP A 36 11.55 -28.60 5.51
N GLN A 37 11.18 -29.66 4.81
CA GLN A 37 11.75 -31.01 4.95
C GLN A 37 13.02 -31.22 4.11
N LEU A 38 13.42 -30.23 3.30
CA LEU A 38 14.64 -30.33 2.49
C LEU A 38 15.88 -30.46 3.40
N HIS A 39 16.77 -31.39 3.05
CA HIS A 39 18.10 -31.51 3.63
C HIS A 39 19.10 -30.83 2.67
N VAL A 40 19.40 -29.56 2.93
CA VAL A 40 20.22 -28.70 2.07
C VAL A 40 21.25 -27.91 2.88
N GLN A 41 22.35 -27.54 2.22
CA GLN A 41 23.47 -26.77 2.76
C GLN A 41 23.72 -25.52 1.90
N PRO A 42 24.38 -24.47 2.41
CA PRO A 42 24.76 -23.32 1.60
C PRO A 42 25.52 -23.75 0.33
N GLY A 43 25.05 -23.30 -0.83
CA GLY A 43 25.59 -23.69 -2.14
C GLY A 43 24.76 -24.72 -2.89
N ASP A 44 23.87 -25.45 -2.21
CA ASP A 44 22.92 -26.35 -2.89
C ASP A 44 21.90 -25.54 -3.70
N ALA A 45 21.53 -26.04 -4.89
CA ALA A 45 20.62 -25.36 -5.78
C ALA A 45 19.26 -25.03 -5.13
N LYS A 46 18.76 -25.91 -4.24
CA LYS A 46 17.49 -25.72 -3.53
C LYS A 46 17.64 -25.02 -2.17
N TYR A 47 18.81 -24.48 -1.84
CA TYR A 47 19.04 -23.86 -0.53
C TYR A 47 18.01 -22.76 -0.22
N TYR A 48 17.72 -21.88 -1.18
CA TYR A 48 16.78 -20.77 -1.01
C TYR A 48 15.30 -21.16 -1.11
N ILE A 49 14.99 -22.41 -1.47
CA ILE A 49 13.63 -22.96 -1.34
C ILE A 49 13.29 -23.16 0.13
N LYS A 50 14.22 -23.73 0.91
CA LYS A 50 14.07 -23.90 2.36
C LYS A 50 14.33 -22.60 3.11
N TYR A 51 15.47 -21.97 2.85
CA TYR A 51 15.91 -20.76 3.54
C TYR A 51 15.61 -19.52 2.69
N ARG A 52 14.33 -19.17 2.61
CA ARG A 52 13.83 -18.07 1.76
C ARG A 52 14.41 -16.72 2.20
N PRO A 53 15.09 -15.97 1.32
CA PRO A 53 15.61 -14.66 1.68
C PRO A 53 14.48 -13.66 1.90
N VAL A 54 14.72 -12.67 2.76
CA VAL A 54 13.81 -11.54 2.99
C VAL A 54 14.42 -10.31 2.37
N PHE A 55 13.70 -9.66 1.46
CA PHE A 55 14.06 -8.38 0.89
C PHE A 55 13.38 -7.27 1.69
N ARG A 56 14.16 -6.24 2.02
CA ARG A 56 13.73 -5.13 2.85
C ARG A 56 13.96 -3.83 2.11
N THR A 57 13.26 -2.79 2.53
CA THR A 57 13.65 -1.40 2.27
C THR A 57 15.06 -1.14 2.81
N GLY A 58 15.56 0.08 2.68
CA GLY A 58 16.88 0.45 3.19
C GLY A 58 17.03 0.30 4.72
N ASP A 59 18.07 0.96 5.25
CA ASP A 59 18.32 1.01 6.70
C ASP A 59 17.11 1.54 7.49
N ALA A 60 17.15 1.41 8.81
CA ALA A 60 16.08 1.88 9.70
C ALA A 60 15.63 3.32 9.39
N GLY A 61 14.31 3.53 9.24
CA GLY A 61 13.73 4.84 8.91
C GLY A 61 13.97 5.32 7.47
N SER A 62 14.48 4.47 6.58
CA SER A 62 14.61 4.82 5.15
C SER A 62 13.25 5.10 4.52
N ALA A 63 13.26 5.97 3.51
CA ALA A 63 12.07 6.22 2.70
C ALA A 63 11.56 4.92 2.04
N VAL A 64 10.25 4.82 1.91
CA VAL A 64 9.53 3.67 1.37
C VAL A 64 8.94 4.05 0.02
N SER A 65 8.98 3.13 -0.95
CA SER A 65 8.32 3.33 -2.25
C SER A 65 6.85 3.71 -2.02
N PRO A 66 6.33 4.78 -2.66
CA PRO A 66 5.07 5.38 -2.28
C PRO A 66 3.87 4.43 -2.44
N ASN A 67 3.90 3.55 -3.43
CA ASN A 67 2.89 2.51 -3.63
C ASN A 67 2.78 1.55 -2.44
N LEU A 68 3.92 1.06 -1.92
CA LEU A 68 3.94 0.19 -0.73
C LEU A 68 3.54 0.95 0.54
N ALA A 69 4.01 2.20 0.68
CA ALA A 69 3.67 3.04 1.82
C ALA A 69 2.16 3.30 1.89
N GLY A 70 1.55 3.68 0.77
CA GLY A 70 0.12 3.95 0.65
C GLY A 70 -0.75 2.71 0.93
N ARG A 71 -0.48 1.58 0.25
CA ARG A 71 -1.23 0.33 0.45
C ARG A 71 -1.15 -0.19 1.88
N LEU A 72 0.01 -0.08 2.51
CA LEU A 72 0.20 -0.54 3.88
C LEU A 72 -0.40 0.44 4.90
N ALA A 73 -0.32 1.75 4.66
CA ALA A 73 -1.05 2.76 5.44
C ALA A 73 -2.57 2.51 5.37
N ALA A 74 -3.11 2.23 4.18
CA ALA A 74 -4.51 1.89 3.98
C ALA A 74 -4.92 0.66 4.80
N SER A 75 -4.12 -0.41 4.70
CA SER A 75 -4.35 -1.65 5.45
C SER A 75 -4.36 -1.42 6.97
N PHE A 76 -3.47 -0.57 7.48
CA PHE A 76 -3.39 -0.24 8.90
C PHE A 76 -4.53 0.71 9.36
N GLY A 77 -4.92 1.68 8.55
CA GLY A 77 -6.10 2.52 8.80
C GLY A 77 -7.37 1.69 8.89
N LEU A 78 -7.57 0.77 7.95
CA LEU A 78 -8.69 -0.18 7.98
C LEU A 78 -8.61 -1.13 9.19
N CYS A 79 -7.42 -1.61 9.55
CA CYS A 79 -7.23 -2.39 10.78
C CYS A 79 -7.76 -1.63 12.01
N PHE A 80 -7.41 -0.35 12.18
CA PHE A 80 -7.93 0.43 13.29
C PHE A 80 -9.46 0.47 13.27
N GLN A 81 -10.07 0.77 12.13
CA GLN A 81 -11.52 0.87 11.99
C GLN A 81 -12.24 -0.43 12.38
N VAL A 82 -11.71 -1.58 11.95
CA VAL A 82 -12.27 -2.90 12.22
C VAL A 82 -12.11 -3.31 13.69
N TYR A 83 -10.93 -3.09 14.29
CA TYR A 83 -10.59 -3.62 15.60
C TYR A 83 -10.81 -2.65 16.77
N ARG A 84 -11.09 -1.36 16.54
CA ARG A 84 -11.21 -0.35 17.61
C ARG A 84 -12.17 -0.69 18.74
N LEU A 85 -13.19 -1.53 18.49
CA LEU A 85 -14.15 -1.96 19.51
C LEU A 85 -13.81 -3.32 20.13
N SER A 86 -13.26 -4.26 19.34
CA SER A 86 -13.01 -5.64 19.77
C SER A 86 -11.61 -5.85 20.36
N ASP A 87 -10.61 -5.14 19.85
CA ASP A 87 -9.24 -5.12 20.35
C ASP A 87 -8.63 -3.71 20.19
N PRO A 88 -8.96 -2.77 21.11
CA PRO A 88 -8.47 -1.41 21.03
C PRO A 88 -6.95 -1.31 21.08
N ALA A 89 -6.27 -2.17 21.85
CA ALA A 89 -4.81 -2.13 21.96
C ALA A 89 -4.14 -2.50 20.63
N TYR A 90 -4.68 -3.48 19.90
CA TYR A 90 -4.22 -3.81 18.56
C TYR A 90 -4.54 -2.72 17.55
N ALA A 91 -5.77 -2.19 17.56
CA ALA A 91 -6.17 -1.08 16.70
C ALA A 91 -5.22 0.12 16.85
N GLN A 92 -4.89 0.51 18.09
CA GLN A 92 -3.96 1.61 18.36
C GLN A 92 -2.57 1.38 17.75
N ARG A 93 -2.03 0.15 17.85
CA ARG A 93 -0.75 -0.21 17.20
C ARG A 93 -0.86 -0.14 15.68
N CYS A 94 -1.98 -0.57 15.11
CA CYS A 94 -2.24 -0.44 13.68
C CYS A 94 -2.22 1.03 13.26
N LEU A 95 -2.97 1.92 13.93
CA LEU A 95 -3.01 3.33 13.54
C LEU A 95 -1.62 3.98 13.62
N ILE A 96 -0.88 3.78 14.72
CA ILE A 96 0.49 4.32 14.86
C ILE A 96 1.39 3.83 13.71
N ALA A 97 1.33 2.54 13.36
CA ALA A 97 2.12 1.97 12.26
C ALA A 97 1.69 2.56 10.90
N GLY A 98 0.39 2.74 10.68
CA GLY A 98 -0.18 3.32 9.46
C GLY A 98 0.29 4.75 9.22
N GLU A 99 0.25 5.59 10.25
CA GLU A 99 0.74 6.98 10.14
C GLU A 99 2.25 7.04 9.89
N ARG A 100 3.02 6.22 10.61
CA ARG A 100 4.49 6.20 10.48
C ARG A 100 4.96 5.75 9.10
N ILE A 101 4.32 4.72 8.53
CA ILE A 101 4.72 4.28 7.20
C ILE A 101 4.26 5.26 6.12
N PHE A 102 3.10 5.92 6.31
CA PHE A 102 2.65 6.98 5.42
C PHE A 102 3.64 8.15 5.38
N ASP A 103 4.17 8.56 6.54
CA ASP A 103 5.19 9.61 6.66
C ASP A 103 6.52 9.29 5.96
N LEU A 104 6.83 8.00 5.78
CA LEU A 104 8.04 7.56 5.10
C LEU A 104 7.88 7.42 3.57
N ALA A 105 6.70 7.69 3.03
CA ALA A 105 6.47 7.62 1.58
C ALA A 105 7.44 8.53 0.83
N GLN A 106 8.21 7.97 -0.10
CA GLN A 106 9.06 8.75 -1.01
C GLN A 106 8.18 9.39 -2.09
N THR A 107 7.83 10.66 -1.89
CA THR A 107 6.93 11.41 -2.79
C THR A 107 7.66 12.39 -3.71
N THR A 108 8.99 12.46 -3.61
CA THR A 108 9.85 13.29 -4.46
C THR A 108 10.93 12.46 -5.14
N GLN A 109 11.27 12.84 -6.38
CA GLN A 109 12.24 12.11 -7.20
C GLN A 109 11.94 10.61 -7.25
N VAL A 110 10.64 10.28 -7.40
CA VAL A 110 10.17 8.89 -7.42
C VAL A 110 10.77 8.18 -8.63
N GLY A 111 11.58 7.16 -8.35
CA GLY A 111 12.20 6.31 -9.36
C GLY A 111 11.29 5.14 -9.73
N ARG A 112 11.91 4.02 -10.13
CA ARG A 112 11.17 2.77 -10.33
C ARG A 112 10.55 2.31 -9.01
N LEU A 113 9.25 2.04 -9.03
CA LEU A 113 8.51 1.58 -7.86
C LEU A 113 9.05 0.24 -7.36
N THR A 114 9.14 0.11 -6.04
CA THR A 114 9.48 -1.16 -5.39
C THR A 114 8.21 -1.95 -5.18
N THR A 115 8.13 -3.12 -5.81
CA THR A 115 6.99 -4.03 -5.70
C THR A 115 7.48 -5.44 -5.37
N ALA A 116 8.32 -5.97 -6.26
CA ALA A 116 9.03 -7.22 -6.11
C ALA A 116 10.44 -7.14 -6.73
N SER A 117 11.24 -8.15 -6.43
CA SER A 117 12.57 -8.37 -6.97
C SER A 117 12.64 -9.78 -7.59
N PRO A 118 12.81 -9.88 -8.92
CA PRO A 118 12.80 -8.80 -9.92
C PRO A 118 11.45 -8.07 -10.06
N HIS A 119 11.53 -6.81 -10.53
CA HIS A 119 10.38 -5.90 -10.64
C HIS A 119 9.29 -6.37 -11.62
N ASN A 120 9.63 -7.20 -12.61
CA ASN A 120 8.72 -7.62 -13.68
C ASN A 120 7.61 -8.58 -13.23
N TYR A 121 7.63 -9.10 -12.00
CA TYR A 121 6.48 -9.85 -11.46
C TYR A 121 5.28 -8.96 -11.17
N TYR A 122 5.55 -7.76 -10.66
CA TYR A 122 4.54 -6.78 -10.29
C TYR A 122 4.97 -5.41 -10.84
N PRO A 123 4.92 -5.21 -12.17
CA PRO A 123 5.47 -4.02 -12.82
C PRO A 123 4.51 -2.82 -12.69
N GLU A 124 4.37 -2.31 -11.47
CA GLU A 124 3.55 -1.15 -11.17
C GLU A 124 4.24 0.15 -11.62
N SER A 125 3.44 1.09 -12.12
CA SER A 125 3.91 2.41 -12.58
C SER A 125 3.15 3.60 -11.97
N GLU A 126 1.99 3.36 -11.37
CA GLU A 126 1.18 4.36 -10.66
C GLU A 126 1.35 4.18 -9.15
N TRP A 127 1.23 5.26 -8.39
CA TRP A 127 1.41 5.24 -6.93
C TRP A 127 0.63 6.35 -6.21
N GLY A 128 0.13 7.36 -6.94
CA GLY A 128 -0.66 8.43 -6.35
C GLY A 128 -1.96 7.91 -5.77
N ASP A 129 -2.62 7.01 -6.49
CA ASP A 129 -3.80 6.26 -6.07
C ASP A 129 -3.59 5.51 -4.73
N ASP A 130 -2.42 4.91 -4.53
CA ASP A 130 -2.10 4.20 -3.29
C ASP A 130 -1.97 5.14 -2.09
N LEU A 131 -1.36 6.32 -2.29
CA LEU A 131 -1.29 7.34 -1.24
C LEU A 131 -2.64 8.03 -1.03
N GLU A 132 -3.47 8.16 -2.06
CA GLU A 132 -4.85 8.60 -1.91
C GLU A 132 -5.63 7.63 -1.02
N LEU A 133 -5.56 6.33 -1.32
CA LEU A 133 -6.21 5.29 -0.53
C LEU A 133 -5.67 5.26 0.91
N GLY A 134 -4.35 5.31 1.07
CA GLY A 134 -3.70 5.36 2.38
C GLY A 134 -4.16 6.55 3.22
N ALA A 135 -4.17 7.75 2.63
CA ALA A 135 -4.65 8.95 3.29
C ALA A 135 -6.14 8.87 3.63
N THR A 136 -6.96 8.31 2.74
CA THR A 136 -8.40 8.13 2.95
C THR A 136 -8.69 7.23 4.16
N GLU A 137 -8.04 6.07 4.25
CA GLU A 137 -8.25 5.15 5.37
C GLU A 137 -7.70 5.69 6.70
N LEU A 138 -6.62 6.49 6.66
CA LEU A 138 -6.10 7.18 7.85
C LEU A 138 -7.03 8.33 8.27
N TYR A 139 -7.63 9.06 7.34
CA TYR A 139 -8.69 10.03 7.65
C TYR A 139 -9.88 9.35 8.34
N LEU A 140 -10.34 8.21 7.80
CA LEU A 140 -11.45 7.47 8.39
C LEU A 140 -11.09 6.95 9.78
N ALA A 141 -9.90 6.40 9.97
CA ALA A 141 -9.44 5.96 11.27
C ALA A 141 -9.39 7.12 12.29
N THR A 142 -8.84 8.27 11.90
CA THR A 142 -8.68 9.43 12.79
C THR A 142 -10.00 10.17 13.09
N THR A 143 -11.06 9.94 12.31
CA THR A 143 -12.41 10.45 12.60
C THR A 143 -13.31 9.45 13.34
N SER A 144 -12.86 8.20 13.51
CA SER A 144 -13.69 7.10 14.03
C SER A 144 -13.83 7.03 15.56
N GLY A 145 -13.25 7.99 16.30
CA GLY A 145 -13.41 8.09 17.76
C GLY A 145 -12.17 8.60 18.49
N PRO A 146 -12.03 8.28 19.80
CA PRO A 146 -10.86 8.69 20.58
C PRO A 146 -9.56 8.11 19.99
N LEU A 147 -8.57 8.99 19.81
CA LEU A 147 -7.28 8.63 19.25
C LEU A 147 -6.30 8.20 20.33
N PRO A 148 -5.42 7.21 20.06
CA PRO A 148 -4.31 6.91 20.94
C PRO A 148 -3.36 8.11 21.08
N PRO A 149 -2.64 8.22 22.21
CA PRO A 149 -1.51 9.13 22.31
C PRO A 149 -0.35 8.66 21.40
N GLY A 150 0.53 9.60 21.02
CA GLY A 150 1.75 9.28 20.29
C GLY A 150 1.59 9.08 18.78
N LEU A 151 0.42 9.44 18.23
CA LEU A 151 0.22 9.56 16.78
C LEU A 151 1.12 10.67 16.20
N PRO A 152 1.80 10.42 15.08
CA PRO A 152 2.40 11.48 14.27
C PRO A 152 1.44 12.64 13.95
N HIS A 153 0.20 12.32 13.53
CA HIS A 153 -0.80 13.31 13.10
C HIS A 153 -2.18 13.03 13.68
N SER A 154 -2.53 13.73 14.76
CA SER A 154 -3.86 13.58 15.39
C SER A 154 -4.97 14.41 14.73
N ASP A 155 -4.65 15.30 13.79
CA ASP A 155 -5.65 16.13 13.08
C ASP A 155 -6.09 15.42 11.78
N PRO A 156 -7.35 14.96 11.68
CA PRO A 156 -7.83 14.31 10.47
C PRO A 156 -7.70 15.18 9.21
N ALA A 157 -7.68 16.51 9.35
CA ALA A 157 -7.53 17.41 8.21
C ALA A 157 -6.19 17.19 7.45
N TYR A 158 -5.14 16.69 8.12
CA TYR A 158 -3.89 16.32 7.48
C TYR A 158 -4.12 15.25 6.40
N TYR A 159 -4.80 14.17 6.77
CA TYR A 159 -5.10 13.06 5.88
C TYR A 159 -6.13 13.41 4.80
N LEU A 160 -7.11 14.25 5.12
CA LEU A 160 -8.06 14.75 4.13
C LEU A 160 -7.36 15.56 3.03
N GLN A 161 -6.41 16.42 3.41
CA GLN A 161 -5.63 17.20 2.44
C GLN A 161 -4.73 16.30 1.60
N GLY A 162 -4.08 15.30 2.22
CA GLY A 162 -3.29 14.30 1.52
C GLY A 162 -4.11 13.53 0.49
N ALA A 163 -5.28 13.01 0.88
CA ALA A 163 -6.18 12.30 -0.04
C ALA A 163 -6.59 13.20 -1.22
N ALA A 164 -7.01 14.44 -0.94
CA ALA A 164 -7.39 15.39 -1.99
C ALA A 164 -6.24 15.75 -2.93
N GLN A 165 -5.01 15.89 -2.41
CA GLN A 165 -3.81 16.15 -3.20
C GLN A 165 -3.52 15.00 -4.17
N TRP A 166 -3.57 13.76 -3.68
CA TRP A 166 -3.25 12.59 -4.50
C TRP A 166 -4.36 12.27 -5.51
N ALA A 167 -5.62 12.48 -5.14
CA ALA A 167 -6.74 12.42 -6.06
C ALA A 167 -6.60 13.42 -7.22
N ASP A 168 -6.25 14.68 -6.91
CA ASP A 168 -6.03 15.72 -7.93
C ASP A 168 -4.85 15.36 -8.84
N ALA A 169 -3.76 14.82 -8.27
CA ALA A 169 -2.61 14.35 -9.03
C ALA A 169 -2.96 13.20 -9.98
N TYR A 170 -3.75 12.22 -9.52
CA TYR A 170 -4.17 11.08 -10.33
C TYR A 170 -5.07 11.51 -11.49
N ILE A 171 -6.10 12.33 -11.23
CA ILE A 171 -7.07 12.78 -12.26
C ILE A 171 -6.40 13.61 -13.37
N HIS A 172 -5.31 14.32 -13.06
CA HIS A 172 -4.51 15.04 -14.05
C HIS A 172 -3.33 14.23 -14.59
N GLY A 173 -3.17 12.99 -14.12
CA GLY A 173 -2.13 12.06 -14.48
C GLY A 173 -2.44 11.27 -15.75
N PRO A 174 -1.44 10.58 -16.31
CA PRO A 174 -1.59 9.80 -17.54
C PRO A 174 -2.43 8.53 -17.38
N ASN A 175 -2.66 8.09 -16.14
CA ASN A 175 -3.35 6.83 -15.81
C ASN A 175 -4.84 7.02 -15.46
N ASP A 176 -5.34 8.27 -15.43
CA ASP A 176 -6.74 8.56 -15.09
C ASP A 176 -7.74 7.73 -15.92
N GLY A 177 -8.60 6.99 -15.21
CA GLY A 177 -9.68 6.22 -15.79
C GLY A 177 -9.23 5.02 -16.65
N ALA A 178 -7.96 4.59 -16.55
CA ALA A 178 -7.43 3.49 -17.35
C ALA A 178 -7.92 2.12 -16.85
N ASP A 179 -7.42 1.64 -15.71
CA ASP A 179 -7.78 0.35 -15.12
C ASP A 179 -7.90 0.48 -13.60
N ALA A 180 -8.77 1.41 -13.19
CA ALA A 180 -8.93 1.95 -11.84
C ALA A 180 -9.22 0.93 -10.72
N LEU A 181 -9.40 -0.36 -11.02
CA LEU A 181 -9.67 -1.38 -10.00
C LEU A 181 -8.91 -2.66 -10.30
N ASN A 182 -7.60 -2.62 -10.11
CA ASN A 182 -6.73 -3.78 -10.23
C ASN A 182 -5.60 -3.75 -9.16
N LEU A 183 -4.58 -4.59 -9.32
CA LEU A 183 -3.44 -4.67 -8.39
C LEU A 183 -2.48 -3.47 -8.46
N TYR A 184 -2.44 -2.79 -9.59
CA TYR A 184 -1.50 -1.70 -9.95
C TYR A 184 -2.15 -0.32 -9.97
N ASP A 185 -3.47 -0.26 -9.84
CA ASP A 185 -4.28 0.96 -9.82
C ASP A 185 -5.55 0.70 -8.97
N VAL A 186 -5.60 1.36 -7.81
CA VAL A 186 -6.69 1.27 -6.83
C VAL A 186 -7.50 2.56 -6.74
N SER A 187 -7.36 3.46 -7.71
CA SER A 187 -8.07 4.76 -7.74
C SER A 187 -9.60 4.60 -7.67
N GLY A 188 -10.15 3.52 -8.19
CA GLY A 188 -11.57 3.20 -8.10
C GLY A 188 -12.05 2.98 -6.66
N LEU A 189 -11.17 2.47 -5.77
CA LEU A 189 -11.43 2.40 -4.32
C LEU A 189 -11.15 3.75 -3.64
N ALA A 190 -10.05 4.41 -4.03
CA ALA A 190 -9.62 5.65 -3.41
C ALA A 190 -10.61 6.81 -3.67
N HIS A 191 -11.04 6.99 -4.92
CA HIS A 191 -11.94 8.06 -5.35
C HIS A 191 -13.38 7.91 -4.88
N GLU A 192 -13.82 6.68 -4.54
CA GLU A 192 -15.19 6.45 -4.05
C GLU A 192 -15.46 7.24 -2.76
N TRP A 193 -14.39 7.65 -2.06
CA TRP A 193 -14.49 8.43 -0.84
C TRP A 193 -14.57 9.94 -1.07
N ARG A 194 -15.80 10.44 -1.26
CA ARG A 194 -16.08 11.88 -1.18
C ARG A 194 -16.31 12.30 0.26
N ALA A 195 -15.27 12.83 0.91
CA ALA A 195 -15.51 13.81 1.96
C ALA A 195 -16.41 14.92 1.40
N PRO A 196 -17.40 15.45 2.16
CA PRO A 196 -18.03 16.69 1.78
C PRO A 196 -16.96 17.78 1.81
N LEU A 197 -16.40 18.13 0.65
CA LEU A 197 -15.56 19.31 0.50
C LEU A 197 -16.31 20.50 1.10
N PRO A 198 -15.68 21.31 1.96
CA PRO A 198 -16.31 22.52 2.46
C PRO A 198 -16.75 23.35 1.26
N THR A 199 -18.05 23.59 1.13
CA THR A 199 -18.60 24.44 0.07
C THR A 199 -18.19 25.89 0.35
N GLY A 200 -16.94 26.21 0.03
CA GLY A 200 -16.46 27.57 -0.12
C GLY A 200 -17.14 28.19 -1.33
N ARG A 201 -17.87 29.28 -1.08
CA ARG A 201 -18.68 30.04 -2.05
C ARG A 201 -18.10 30.07 -3.46
N GLY A 202 -18.87 29.56 -4.41
CA GLY A 202 -18.94 30.11 -5.76
C GLY A 202 -17.99 29.52 -6.81
N ARG A 203 -18.09 28.21 -7.09
CA ARG A 203 -18.00 27.68 -8.45
C ARG A 203 -18.58 26.26 -8.48
N SER A 204 -19.74 26.12 -9.13
CA SER A 204 -20.31 24.84 -9.47
C SER A 204 -19.39 24.17 -10.50
N VAL A 205 -18.60 23.20 -10.05
CA VAL A 205 -18.03 22.20 -10.96
C VAL A 205 -19.18 21.23 -11.22
N ARG A 206 -19.70 21.24 -12.44
CA ARG A 206 -20.74 20.31 -12.88
C ARG A 206 -20.23 18.90 -12.64
N GLY A 207 -20.96 18.15 -11.82
CA GLY A 207 -20.70 16.73 -11.63
C GLY A 207 -20.73 16.02 -12.97
N PHE A 208 -19.77 15.12 -13.15
CA PHE A 208 -19.72 14.17 -14.26
C PHE A 208 -20.94 13.25 -14.13
N GLN A 209 -21.99 13.53 -14.89
CA GLN A 209 -23.05 12.57 -15.16
C GLN A 209 -22.45 11.47 -16.05
N ARG A 210 -22.51 10.22 -15.59
CA ARG A 210 -22.24 9.06 -16.43
C ARG A 210 -23.02 9.20 -17.75
N PRO A 211 -22.42 9.01 -18.94
CA PRO A 211 -23.21 8.84 -20.14
C PRO A 211 -24.04 7.57 -19.96
N GLY A 212 -25.36 7.73 -19.91
CA GLY A 212 -26.29 6.62 -19.75
C GLY A 212 -26.10 5.62 -20.90
N CYS A 213 -26.01 4.34 -20.55
CA CYS A 213 -26.26 3.26 -21.50
C CYS A 213 -27.68 3.44 -22.05
N ALA A 214 -27.78 3.96 -23.27
CA ALA A 214 -29.01 3.87 -24.04
C ALA A 214 -29.17 2.42 -24.49
N VAL A 215 -30.07 1.68 -23.83
CA VAL A 215 -30.61 0.44 -24.37
C VAL A 215 -31.49 0.83 -25.55
N GLN A 216 -31.03 0.55 -26.77
CA GLN A 216 -31.88 0.62 -27.95
C GLN A 216 -32.86 -0.56 -27.90
N GLY A 217 -34.15 -0.26 -27.87
CA GLY A 217 -35.23 -1.20 -28.15
C GLY A 217 -35.49 -1.35 -29.64
#